data_AF-A0AAD9UZ43-F1
#
_entry.id   AF-A0AAD9UZ43-F1
#
_cell.length_a   1.000
_cell.length_b   1.000
_cell.length_c   1.000
_cell.angle_alpha   90.00
_cell.angle_beta   90.00
_cell.angle_gamma   90.00
#
_symmetry.space_group_name_H-M   'P 1'
#
loop_
_entity.id
_entity.type
_entity.pdbx_description
1 polymer ?
#
loop_
_entity_poly.entity_id
_entity_poly.type
_entity_poly.pdbx_seq_one_letter_code
_entity_poly.pdbx_strand_id
1 'polypeptide(L)'
;MALNAEQLAALKFVADGHNIFITGKAGVGKSRPVTSILSDCESWNMKVAVVCSSRIACSVDGRGTVSTVHSFYGLGTAEIPANMILERSTAIASLINKIRNVDIIIWDEASMSSSRILELVNLLHQSLAVDS
;
A
#
# COMPACT_ATOMS: atom_id res chain seq x y z
N MET A 1 20.31 -0.25 -15.77
CA MET A 1 19.53 -0.91 -16.85
C MET A 1 18.24 -0.13 -17.01
N ALA A 2 17.87 0.27 -18.23
CA ALA A 2 16.72 1.15 -18.47
C ALA A 2 15.37 0.42 -18.27
N LEU A 3 14.32 1.17 -17.89
CA LEU A 3 12.93 0.71 -17.87
C LEU A 3 12.41 0.53 -19.30
N ASN A 4 11.51 -0.43 -19.51
CA ASN A 4 10.84 -0.60 -20.80
C ASN A 4 9.62 0.34 -20.95
N ALA A 5 9.01 0.37 -22.14
CA ALA A 5 7.88 1.27 -22.43
C ALA A 5 6.67 1.06 -21.50
N GLU A 6 6.34 -0.18 -21.15
CA GLU A 6 5.22 -0.50 -20.26
C GLU A 6 5.48 -0.04 -18.82
N GLN A 7 6.70 -0.22 -18.33
CA GLN A 7 7.12 0.25 -17.02
C GLN A 7 7.10 1.78 -16.95
N LEU A 8 7.59 2.45 -17.99
CA LEU A 8 7.51 3.92 -18.09
C LEU A 8 6.07 4.43 -18.13
N ALA A 9 5.16 3.72 -18.80
CA ALA A 9 3.75 4.06 -18.78
C ALA A 9 3.15 3.96 -17.37
N ALA A 10 3.51 2.92 -16.60
CA ALA A 10 3.08 2.79 -15.21
C ALA A 10 3.54 3.97 -14.34
N LEU A 11 4.81 4.39 -14.46
CA LEU A 11 5.34 5.56 -13.76
C LEU A 11 4.55 6.83 -14.11
N LYS A 12 4.23 7.02 -15.38
CA LYS A 12 3.41 8.17 -15.82
C LYS A 12 2.03 8.17 -15.18
N PHE A 13 1.33 7.03 -15.16
CA PHE A 13 0.02 6.95 -14.51
C PHE A 13 0.08 7.26 -13.02
N VAL A 14 1.15 6.85 -12.32
CA VAL A 14 1.38 7.24 -10.92
C VAL A 14 1.61 8.75 -10.79
N ALA A 15 2.45 9.33 -11.64
CA ALA A 15 2.72 10.77 -11.65
C ALA A 15 1.45 11.60 -11.91
N ASP A 16 0.55 11.10 -12.76
CA ASP A 16 -0.74 11.72 -13.07
C ASP A 16 -1.79 11.51 -11.95
N GLY A 17 -1.45 10.79 -10.87
CA GLY A 17 -2.30 10.59 -9.69
C GLY A 17 -3.31 9.45 -9.80
N HIS A 18 -3.11 8.49 -10.73
CA HIS A 18 -4.01 7.37 -10.90
C HIS A 18 -3.71 6.20 -9.94
N ASN A 19 -4.76 5.54 -9.46
CA ASN A 19 -4.66 4.22 -8.85
C ASN A 19 -4.38 3.17 -9.92
N ILE A 20 -3.25 2.46 -9.80
CA ILE A 20 -2.84 1.45 -10.78
C ILE A 20 -2.69 0.07 -10.14
N PHE A 21 -2.95 -0.96 -10.94
CA PHE A 21 -2.64 -2.34 -10.59
C PHE A 21 -1.60 -2.89 -11.57
N ILE A 22 -0.41 -3.19 -11.05
CA ILE A 22 0.69 -3.76 -11.84
C ILE A 22 0.71 -5.28 -11.66
N THR A 23 0.55 -6.02 -12.76
CA THR A 23 0.57 -7.49 -12.76
C THR A 23 1.53 -8.02 -13.82
N GLY A 24 1.84 -9.31 -13.74
CA GLY A 24 2.75 -10.01 -14.64
C GLY A 24 3.23 -11.32 -14.04
N LYS A 25 3.91 -12.17 -14.83
CA LYS A 25 4.49 -13.44 -14.34
C LYS A 25 5.64 -13.21 -13.35
N ALA A 26 6.04 -14.23 -12.60
CA ALA A 26 7.24 -14.16 -11.77
C ALA A 26 8.48 -13.88 -12.65
N GLY A 27 9.44 -13.11 -12.15
CA GLY A 27 10.69 -12.83 -12.86
C GLY A 27 10.64 -11.78 -13.98
N VAL A 28 9.47 -11.17 -14.27
CA VAL A 28 9.35 -10.12 -15.32
C VAL A 28 9.82 -8.72 -14.86
N GLY A 29 10.41 -8.62 -13.67
CA GLY A 29 10.97 -7.37 -13.16
C GLY A 29 9.95 -6.40 -12.55
N LYS A 30 8.84 -6.87 -11.99
CA LYS A 30 7.80 -6.04 -11.35
C LYS A 30 8.32 -5.16 -10.20
N SER A 31 9.38 -5.59 -9.51
CA SER A 31 10.01 -4.80 -8.45
C SER A 31 10.72 -3.54 -8.97
N ARG A 32 11.16 -3.53 -10.23
CA ARG A 32 11.88 -2.37 -10.81
C ARG A 32 11.02 -1.11 -10.91
N PRO A 33 9.83 -1.12 -11.54
CA PRO A 33 8.99 0.07 -11.58
C PRO A 33 8.59 0.52 -10.17
N VAL A 34 8.42 -0.39 -9.21
CA VAL A 34 8.17 -0.03 -7.80
C VAL A 34 9.34 0.76 -7.21
N THR A 35 10.59 0.33 -7.41
CA THR A 35 11.76 1.09 -6.95
C THR A 35 11.84 2.47 -7.60
N SER A 36 11.52 2.59 -8.89
CA SER A 36 11.51 3.89 -9.57
C SER A 36 10.37 4.78 -9.07
N ILE A 37 9.17 4.25 -8.85
CA ILE A 37 8.05 4.97 -8.24
C ILE A 37 8.45 5.51 -6.87
N LEU A 38 9.13 4.70 -6.04
CA LEU A 38 9.61 5.16 -4.73
C LEU A 38 10.57 6.34 -4.85
N SER A 39 11.51 6.29 -5.79
CA SER A 39 12.44 7.41 -6.06
C SER A 39 11.73 8.66 -6.58
N ASP A 40 10.75 8.50 -7.47
CA ASP A 40 9.97 9.61 -7.99
C ASP A 40 9.15 10.28 -6.86
N CYS A 41 8.49 9.47 -6.02
CA CYS A 41 7.74 9.97 -4.85
C CYS A 41 8.64 10.70 -3.86
N GLU A 42 9.85 10.19 -3.60
CA GLU A 42 10.85 10.87 -2.76
C GLU A 42 11.23 12.23 -3.36
N SER A 43 11.42 12.32 -4.68
CA SER A 43 11.71 13.58 -5.37
C SER A 43 10.53 14.57 -5.33
N TRP A 44 9.30 14.07 -5.27
CA TRP A 44 8.08 14.88 -5.11
C TRP A 44 7.74 15.20 -3.66
N ASN A 45 8.59 14.78 -2.71
CA ASN A 45 8.38 14.92 -1.27
C ASN A 45 7.05 14.30 -0.79
N MET A 46 6.65 13.19 -1.43
CA MET A 46 5.46 12.42 -1.07
C MET A 46 5.82 11.31 -0.09
N LYS A 47 4.97 11.12 0.92
CA LYS A 47 5.14 10.09 1.95
C LYS A 47 4.53 8.78 1.46
N VAL A 48 5.40 7.78 1.26
CA VAL A 48 4.99 6.46 0.77
C VAL A 48 4.98 5.44 1.91
N ALA A 49 3.92 4.62 1.98
CA ALA A 49 3.89 3.39 2.76
C ALA A 49 3.92 2.17 1.84
N VAL A 50 4.78 1.22 2.15
CA VAL A 50 4.82 -0.07 1.46
C VAL A 50 4.17 -1.11 2.36
N VAL A 51 3.08 -1.69 1.88
CA VAL A 51 2.37 -2.79 2.56
C VAL A 51 2.53 -4.07 1.76
N CYS A 52 2.73 -5.19 2.45
CA CYS A 52 2.88 -6.49 1.79
C CYS A 52 1.85 -7.49 2.33
N SER A 53 1.47 -8.44 1.48
CA SER A 53 0.52 -9.50 1.89
C SER A 53 1.13 -10.52 2.86
N SER A 54 2.46 -10.65 2.94
CA SER A 54 3.16 -11.56 3.85
C SER A 54 4.44 -10.95 4.42
N ARG A 55 4.93 -11.48 5.55
CA ARG A 55 6.18 -11.03 6.17
C ARG A 55 7.41 -11.25 5.29
N ILE A 56 7.41 -12.32 4.47
CA ILE A 56 8.54 -12.62 3.57
C ILE A 56 8.57 -11.61 2.41
N ALA A 57 7.40 -11.17 1.95
CA ALA A 57 7.27 -10.13 0.93
C ALA A 57 7.68 -8.73 1.42
N CYS A 58 7.69 -8.46 2.73
CA CYS A 58 8.19 -7.20 3.33
C CYS A 58 9.70 -6.95 3.17
N SER A 59 10.37 -7.66 2.27
CA SER A 59 11.81 -7.54 1.98
C SER A 59 12.13 -6.56 0.84
N VAL A 60 11.12 -5.92 0.24
CA VAL A 60 11.33 -4.87 -0.78
C VAL A 60 12.11 -3.70 -0.18
N ASP A 61 13.15 -3.27 -0.91
CA ASP A 61 14.14 -2.24 -0.56
C ASP A 61 13.67 -1.20 0.47
N GLY A 62 14.40 -1.11 1.59
CA GLY A 62 14.05 -0.43 2.84
C GLY A 62 13.99 1.10 2.81
N ARG A 63 13.27 1.69 1.85
CA ARG A 63 12.87 3.10 1.87
C ARG A 63 11.43 3.22 2.36
N GLY A 64 11.21 3.99 3.42
CA GLY A 64 9.88 4.24 4.00
C GLY A 64 9.42 3.21 5.04
N THR A 65 8.14 3.28 5.40
CA THR A 65 7.53 2.29 6.33
C THR A 65 7.16 1.04 5.54
N VAL A 66 7.84 -0.07 5.82
CA VAL A 66 7.53 -1.39 5.26
C VAL A 66 6.92 -2.27 6.34
N SER A 67 5.72 -2.79 6.10
CA SER A 67 5.07 -3.72 7.03
C SER A 67 4.03 -4.57 6.30
N THR A 68 3.52 -5.62 6.96
CA THR A 68 2.39 -6.35 6.39
C THR A 68 1.15 -5.47 6.42
N VAL A 69 0.20 -5.69 5.48
CA VAL A 69 -1.09 -4.98 5.49
C VAL A 69 -1.80 -5.08 6.84
N HIS A 70 -1.74 -6.25 7.48
CA HIS A 70 -2.30 -6.46 8.82
C HIS A 70 -1.67 -5.56 9.89
N SER A 71 -0.33 -5.47 9.90
CA SER A 71 0.40 -4.64 10.88
C SER A 71 0.25 -3.15 10.59
N PHE A 72 0.21 -2.77 9.30
CA PHE A 72 0.05 -1.37 8.92
C PHE A 72 -1.30 -0.81 9.37
N TYR A 73 -2.38 -1.54 9.10
CA TYR A 73 -3.77 -1.12 9.38
C TYR A 73 -4.34 -1.63 10.71
N GLY A 74 -3.55 -2.34 11.53
CA GLY A 74 -4.00 -2.81 12.85
C GLY A 74 -5.10 -3.87 12.79
N LEU A 75 -5.15 -4.66 11.72
CA LEU A 75 -6.27 -5.59 11.45
C LEU A 75 -6.29 -6.83 12.37
N GLY A 76 -5.18 -7.16 13.02
CA GLY A 76 -5.06 -8.41 13.78
C GLY A 76 -5.22 -9.63 12.86
N THR A 77 -5.97 -10.66 13.25
CA THR A 77 -6.27 -11.81 12.37
C THR A 77 -7.30 -11.49 11.29
N ALA A 78 -8.00 -10.37 11.40
CA ALA A 78 -9.10 -9.96 10.52
C ALA A 78 -10.30 -10.93 10.46
N GLU A 79 -10.47 -11.81 11.44
CA GLU A 79 -11.55 -12.83 11.43
C GLU A 79 -12.85 -12.36 12.09
N ILE A 80 -12.80 -11.32 12.92
CA ILE A 80 -13.97 -10.77 13.63
C ILE A 80 -14.80 -9.83 12.72
N PRO A 81 -16.05 -9.48 13.07
CA PRO A 81 -16.88 -8.58 12.27
C PRO A 81 -16.19 -7.26 11.90
N ALA A 82 -16.45 -6.76 10.69
CA ALA A 82 -15.74 -5.60 10.13
C ALA A 82 -15.89 -4.36 11.03
N ASN A 83 -17.08 -4.08 11.53
CA ASN A 83 -17.34 -2.95 12.44
C ASN A 83 -16.44 -2.99 13.68
N MET A 84 -16.25 -4.16 14.30
CA MET A 84 -15.38 -4.30 15.47
C MET A 84 -13.91 -4.07 15.13
N ILE A 85 -13.47 -4.48 13.93
CA ILE A 85 -12.11 -4.18 13.44
C ILE A 85 -11.96 -2.68 13.23
N LEU A 86 -12.91 -2.04 12.56
CA LEU A 86 -12.89 -0.59 12.32
C LEU A 86 -12.83 0.16 13.65
N GLU A 87 -13.75 -0.09 14.58
CA GLU A 87 -13.77 0.54 15.92
C GLU A 87 -12.42 0.39 16.65
N ARG A 88 -11.83 -0.82 16.64
CA ARG A 88 -10.54 -1.06 17.29
C ARG A 88 -9.41 -0.30 16.61
N SER A 89 -9.35 -0.34 15.28
CA SER A 89 -8.27 0.31 14.51
C SER A 89 -8.36 1.84 14.59
N THR A 90 -9.58 2.41 14.51
CA THR A 90 -9.79 3.86 14.53
C THR A 90 -9.62 4.48 15.91
N ALA A 91 -9.78 3.70 16.99
CA ALA A 91 -9.45 4.13 18.34
C ALA A 91 -7.94 4.36 18.56
N ILE A 92 -7.07 3.87 17.68
CA ILE A 92 -5.61 3.98 17.82
C ILE A 92 -5.12 5.27 17.13
N ALA A 93 -4.99 6.36 17.89
CA ALA A 93 -4.61 7.67 17.35
C ALA A 93 -3.30 7.66 16.55
N SER A 94 -2.28 6.90 16.98
CA SER A 94 -1.01 6.79 16.26
C SER A 94 -1.15 6.09 14.91
N LEU A 95 -2.05 5.12 14.80
CA LEU A 95 -2.37 4.42 13.55
C LEU A 95 -3.10 5.36 12.60
N ILE A 96 -4.09 6.09 13.10
CA ILE A 96 -4.83 7.07 12.29
C ILE A 96 -3.92 8.18 11.78
N ASN A 97 -3.09 8.74 12.65
CA ASN A 97 -2.10 9.74 12.25
C ASN A 97 -1.13 9.18 11.21
N LYS A 98 -0.69 7.92 11.36
CA LYS A 98 0.17 7.26 10.36
C LYS A 98 -0.54 7.13 9.00
N ILE A 99 -1.80 6.69 8.98
CA ILE A 99 -2.56 6.51 7.72
C ILE A 99 -2.80 7.86 7.05
N ARG A 100 -3.23 8.88 7.80
CA ARG A 100 -3.49 10.24 7.28
C ARG A 100 -2.24 10.95 6.78
N ASN A 101 -1.06 10.56 7.27
CA ASN A 101 0.22 11.12 6.85
C ASN A 101 0.80 10.43 5.61
N VAL A 102 0.11 9.48 4.99
CA VAL A 102 0.61 8.77 3.81
C VAL A 102 -0.12 9.27 2.57
N ASP A 103 0.64 9.68 1.56
CA ASP A 103 0.11 10.14 0.29
C ASP A 103 -0.10 8.97 -0.69
N ILE A 104 0.78 7.97 -0.63
CA ILE A 104 0.78 6.82 -1.54
C ILE A 104 0.96 5.51 -0.77
N ILE A 105 0.15 4.51 -1.11
CA ILE A 105 0.27 3.15 -0.58
C ILE A 105 0.64 2.20 -1.72
N ILE A 106 1.81 1.59 -1.62
CA ILE A 106 2.26 0.53 -2.52
C ILE A 106 1.92 -0.80 -1.86
N TRP A 107 1.10 -1.61 -2.52
CA TRP A 107 0.71 -2.94 -2.03
C TRP A 107 1.43 -4.04 -2.80
N ASP A 108 2.51 -4.56 -2.23
CA ASP A 108 3.27 -5.65 -2.84
C ASP A 108 2.65 -7.03 -2.57
N GLU A 109 2.74 -7.90 -3.58
CA GLU A 109 2.08 -9.19 -3.64
C GLU A 109 0.57 -9.12 -3.30
N ALA A 110 -0.12 -8.07 -3.78
CA ALA A 110 -1.55 -7.87 -3.56
C ALA A 110 -2.41 -9.06 -3.99
N SER A 111 -1.94 -9.87 -4.95
CA SER A 111 -2.62 -11.09 -5.40
C SER A 111 -2.81 -12.15 -4.31
N MET A 112 -1.98 -12.12 -3.26
CA MET A 112 -2.09 -13.03 -2.11
C MET A 112 -3.06 -12.51 -1.03
N SER A 113 -3.54 -11.26 -1.14
CA SER A 113 -4.51 -10.71 -0.20
C SER A 113 -5.92 -11.20 -0.54
N SER A 114 -6.69 -11.59 0.48
CA SER A 114 -8.09 -11.95 0.29
C SER A 114 -8.95 -10.70 0.03
N SER A 115 -10.10 -10.88 -0.63
CA SER A 115 -11.08 -9.79 -0.85
C SER A 115 -11.45 -9.09 0.46
N ARG A 116 -11.59 -9.88 1.53
CA ARG A 116 -11.89 -9.39 2.88
C ARG A 116 -10.86 -8.37 3.39
N ILE A 117 -9.57 -8.59 3.16
CA ILE A 117 -8.55 -7.63 3.61
C ILE A 117 -8.65 -6.33 2.82
N LEU A 118 -8.87 -6.42 1.51
CA LEU A 118 -9.07 -5.25 0.66
C LEU A 118 -10.32 -4.45 1.07
N GLU A 119 -11.43 -5.13 1.35
CA GLU A 119 -12.67 -4.53 1.83
C GLU A 119 -12.49 -3.83 3.18
N LEU A 120 -11.80 -4.46 4.13
CA LEU A 120 -11.52 -3.85 5.44
C LEU A 120 -10.66 -2.59 5.31
N VAL A 121 -9.62 -2.63 4.47
CA VAL A 121 -8.77 -1.46 4.20
C VAL A 121 -9.58 -0.34 3.55
N ASN A 122 -10.42 -0.67 2.56
CA ASN A 122 -11.28 0.30 1.91
C ASN A 122 -12.27 0.95 2.89
N LEU A 123 -12.95 0.15 3.71
CA LEU A 123 -13.88 0.64 4.73
C LEU A 123 -13.18 1.56 5.75
N LEU A 124 -11.96 1.21 6.15
CA LEU A 124 -11.18 2.03 7.06
C LEU A 124 -10.81 3.39 6.43
N HIS A 125 -10.36 3.40 5.18
CA HIS A 125 -10.10 4.67 4.47
C HIS A 125 -11.38 5.51 4.29
N GLN A 126 -12.50 4.87 3.98
CA GLN A 126 -13.80 5.55 3.89
C GLN A 126 -14.22 6.17 5.23
N SER A 127 -14.07 5.46 6.35
CA SER A 127 -14.42 6.02 7.66
C SER A 127 -13.55 7.22 8.02
N LEU A 128 -12.26 7.19 7.66
CA LEU A 128 -11.35 8.29 7.97
C LEU A 128 -11.55 9.51 7.07
N ALA A 129 -12.07 9.32 5.87
CA ALA A 129 -12.36 10.41 4.93
C ALA A 129 -13.59 11.23 5.36
N VAL A 130 -14.60 10.61 5.97
CA VAL A 130 -15.82 11.30 6.44
C VAL A 130 -15.52 12.26 7.61
N ASP A 131 -14.46 11.98 8.38
CA ASP A 131 -14.03 12.79 9.53
C ASP A 131 -13.06 13.93 9.15
N SER A 132 -13.03 14.36 7.89
CA SER A 132 -12.09 15.38 7.35
C SER A 132 -12.79 16.68 6.98
#